data_AF-A0A969P7I6-F1
#
_entry.id   AF-A0A969P7I6-F1
#
_cell.length_a   1.000
_cell.length_b   1.000
_cell.length_c   1.000
_cell.angle_alpha   90.00
_cell.angle_beta   90.00
_cell.angle_gamma   90.00
#
_symmetry.space_group_name_H-M   'P 1'
#
loop_
_entity.id
_entity.type
_entity.pdbx_description
1 polymer ?
#
loop_
_entity_poly.entity_id
_entity_poly.type
_entity_poly.pdbx_seq_one_letter_code
_entity_poly.pdbx_strand_id
1 'polypeptide(L)'
;MSYQEKEIPDFQLPLPEVVDGAIGPFGPYCMGYMNPGASGYGYISTMKLSTGIVSVEGLDTGTEGIVSYDRCEKNDAYIGQINMLTASSFCGLNGALWGYHLATADAIANHTLRPMYYENQNGKQIPVYPVQPLLDTTERLFGSDRQRRFPPLPGAHVICANKSETQLGPCWVWSAIAIAIVDNRNTGAHLFIEDAGHLPSVLSQTQVINELNATNRKVTKSIILCGEDQDVLYQEIYVGYKYQFTPANYVGCALTCAPYVLLARNAIPAGGPASRLLSMTISQWEKSLNLSPLPPHEAE
;
A
#
# COMPACT_ATOMS: atom_id res chain seq x y z
N MET A 1 -5.18 24.77 -33.75
CA MET A 1 -3.91 24.17 -33.29
C MET A 1 -4.19 22.72 -32.99
N SER A 2 -3.71 21.81 -33.84
CA SER A 2 -3.81 20.38 -33.61
C SER A 2 -2.89 20.01 -32.45
N TYR A 3 -3.41 19.29 -31.47
CA TYR A 3 -2.58 18.64 -30.46
C TYR A 3 -1.68 17.64 -31.20
N GLN A 4 -0.39 17.93 -31.29
CA GLN A 4 0.58 16.92 -31.65
C GLN A 4 0.64 15.92 -30.50
N GLU A 5 0.32 14.66 -30.78
CA GLU A 5 0.67 13.53 -29.93
C GLU A 5 2.19 13.60 -29.70
N LYS A 6 2.60 13.98 -28.48
CA LYS A 6 4.00 13.86 -28.09
C LYS A 6 4.33 12.36 -28.09
N GLU A 7 5.29 11.95 -28.89
CA GLU A 7 5.83 10.59 -28.87
C GLU A 7 6.18 10.22 -27.42
N ILE A 8 5.65 9.07 -26.98
CA ILE A 8 5.97 8.52 -25.68
C ILE A 8 7.44 8.08 -25.74
N PRO A 9 8.33 8.55 -24.84
CA PRO A 9 9.73 8.12 -24.83
C PRO A 9 9.85 6.60 -24.74
N ASP A 10 10.85 6.00 -25.39
CA ASP A 10 11.05 4.54 -25.52
C ASP A 10 11.08 3.75 -24.19
N PHE A 11 11.30 4.44 -23.06
CA PHE A 11 11.32 3.84 -21.72
C PHE A 11 9.98 3.90 -20.96
N GLN A 12 8.98 4.62 -21.50
CA GLN A 12 7.70 4.83 -20.85
C GLN A 12 6.62 3.95 -21.52
N LEU A 13 6.04 3.05 -20.74
CA LEU A 13 4.98 2.18 -21.23
C LEU A 13 3.59 2.81 -21.03
N PRO A 14 2.69 2.69 -22.03
CA PRO A 14 1.26 2.91 -21.83
C PRO A 14 0.73 2.06 -20.66
N LEU A 15 -0.25 2.57 -19.91
CA LEU A 15 -0.77 1.86 -18.74
C LEU A 15 -1.26 0.42 -19.04
N PRO A 16 -1.91 0.12 -20.19
CA PRO A 16 -2.21 -1.25 -20.58
C PRO A 16 -0.98 -2.15 -20.67
N GLU A 17 0.11 -1.67 -21.28
CA GLU A 17 1.36 -2.42 -21.43
C GLU A 17 2.08 -2.60 -20.08
N VAL A 18 1.99 -1.61 -19.18
CA VAL A 18 2.46 -1.76 -17.79
C VAL A 18 1.74 -2.93 -17.12
N VAL A 19 0.40 -2.97 -17.19
CA VAL A 19 -0.37 -4.03 -16.53
C VAL A 19 -0.14 -5.40 -17.19
N ASP A 20 -0.09 -5.46 -18.52
CA ASP A 20 0.19 -6.70 -19.25
C ASP A 20 1.62 -7.22 -19.01
N GLY A 21 2.56 -6.31 -18.74
CA GLY A 21 3.95 -6.63 -18.37
C GLY A 21 4.18 -6.96 -16.89
N ALA A 22 3.18 -6.75 -16.02
CA ALA A 22 3.30 -6.93 -14.57
C ALA A 22 2.82 -8.30 -14.08
N ILE A 23 2.97 -9.37 -14.87
CA ILE A 23 2.49 -10.72 -14.52
C ILE A 23 3.68 -11.63 -14.21
N GLY A 24 3.62 -12.30 -13.05
CA GLY A 24 4.66 -13.22 -12.61
C GLY A 24 4.50 -14.64 -13.19
N PRO A 25 5.50 -15.51 -12.99
CA PRO A 25 5.49 -16.87 -13.56
C PRO A 25 4.54 -17.83 -12.83
N PHE A 26 4.10 -17.50 -11.61
CA PHE A 26 3.33 -18.41 -10.76
C PHE A 26 1.82 -18.18 -10.86
N GLY A 27 1.08 -19.29 -10.81
CA GLY A 27 -0.39 -19.27 -10.80
C GLY A 27 -0.97 -18.65 -9.52
N PRO A 28 -0.64 -19.19 -8.34
CA PRO A 28 -1.31 -18.80 -7.10
C PRO A 28 -0.62 -17.70 -6.29
N TYR A 29 0.58 -17.26 -6.68
CA TYR A 29 1.36 -16.30 -5.89
C TYR A 29 1.74 -15.09 -6.73
N CYS A 30 1.58 -13.92 -6.13
CA CYS A 30 2.29 -12.74 -6.61
C CYS A 30 3.80 -12.94 -6.39
N MET A 31 4.62 -12.22 -7.14
CA MET A 31 6.08 -12.20 -6.97
C MET A 31 6.54 -10.78 -6.73
N GLY A 32 7.69 -10.59 -6.07
CA GLY A 32 8.29 -9.26 -6.02
C GLY A 32 8.71 -8.78 -7.41
N TYR A 33 8.59 -7.48 -7.68
CA TYR A 33 9.18 -6.88 -8.87
C TYR A 33 10.68 -7.18 -8.97
N MET A 34 11.20 -7.28 -10.20
CA MET A 34 12.57 -7.72 -10.55
C MET A 34 12.93 -9.19 -10.26
N ASN A 35 12.01 -10.02 -9.74
CA ASN A 35 12.21 -11.46 -9.78
C ASN A 35 12.10 -11.97 -11.24
N PRO A 36 12.83 -13.04 -11.61
CA PRO A 36 12.80 -13.58 -12.96
C PRO A 36 11.42 -14.12 -13.34
N GLY A 37 11.09 -14.03 -14.64
CA GLY A 37 9.86 -14.60 -15.20
C GLY A 37 8.67 -13.64 -15.27
N ALA A 38 8.90 -12.32 -15.12
CA ALA A 38 7.91 -11.30 -15.44
C ALA A 38 7.53 -11.33 -16.94
N SER A 39 6.28 -11.02 -17.27
CA SER A 39 5.81 -10.91 -18.66
C SER A 39 6.34 -9.67 -19.39
N GLY A 40 6.84 -8.66 -18.66
CA GLY A 40 7.40 -7.43 -19.20
C GLY A 40 8.08 -6.58 -18.12
N TYR A 41 8.11 -5.26 -18.34
CA TYR A 41 8.81 -4.30 -17.46
C TYR A 41 7.90 -3.61 -16.42
N GLY A 42 6.61 -3.95 -16.42
CA GLY A 42 5.65 -3.33 -15.51
C GLY A 42 5.68 -3.91 -14.10
N TYR A 43 5.16 -3.17 -13.14
CA TYR A 43 4.90 -3.65 -11.79
C TYR A 43 3.63 -3.04 -11.19
N ILE A 44 3.07 -3.73 -10.21
CA ILE A 44 1.92 -3.28 -9.44
C ILE A 44 2.38 -2.92 -8.03
N SER A 45 2.18 -1.68 -7.62
CA SER A 45 2.33 -1.27 -6.23
C SER A 45 1.04 -1.56 -5.47
N THR A 46 1.17 -2.02 -4.24
CA THR A 46 0.06 -2.22 -3.30
C THR A 46 0.32 -1.46 -2.00
N MET A 47 -0.58 -1.50 -1.02
CA MET A 47 -0.44 -0.75 0.24
C MET A 47 -0.92 -1.56 1.43
N LYS A 48 -0.15 -1.55 2.53
CA LYS A 48 -0.46 -2.25 3.77
C LYS A 48 -0.08 -1.41 4.99
N LEU A 49 -0.93 -1.47 6.01
CA LEU A 49 -0.64 -1.01 7.37
C LEU A 49 -0.86 -2.19 8.31
N SER A 50 0.03 -2.36 9.29
CA SER A 50 -0.12 -3.39 10.30
C SER A 50 0.43 -2.97 11.64
N THR A 51 -0.12 -3.58 12.69
CA THR A 51 0.43 -3.55 14.04
C THR A 51 0.48 -4.96 14.60
N GLY A 52 1.35 -5.18 15.58
CA GLY A 52 1.43 -6.44 16.29
C GLY A 52 2.03 -6.26 17.67
N ILE A 53 1.64 -7.11 18.61
CA ILE A 53 2.22 -7.17 19.94
C ILE A 53 2.71 -8.57 20.25
N VAL A 54 3.80 -8.68 21.01
CA VAL A 54 4.42 -9.94 21.43
C VAL A 54 4.85 -9.83 22.88
N SER A 55 4.63 -10.91 23.66
CA SER A 55 5.12 -11.01 25.04
C SER A 55 6.65 -11.07 25.06
N VAL A 56 7.28 -10.36 26.00
CA VAL A 56 8.75 -10.41 26.19
C VAL A 56 9.22 -11.66 26.94
N GLU A 57 8.29 -12.50 27.39
CA GLU A 57 8.61 -13.67 28.21
C GLU A 57 9.58 -14.62 27.50
N GLY A 58 10.75 -14.82 28.12
CA GLY A 58 11.80 -15.70 27.60
C GLY A 58 12.59 -15.14 26.42
N LEU A 59 12.41 -13.85 26.10
CA LEU A 59 13.13 -13.16 25.03
C LEU A 59 14.08 -12.09 25.60
N ASP A 60 15.13 -11.80 24.84
CA ASP A 60 15.97 -10.61 25.04
C ASP A 60 15.52 -9.48 24.11
N THR A 61 16.07 -8.27 24.30
CA THR A 61 15.68 -7.08 23.52
C THR A 61 15.83 -7.24 22.01
N GLY A 62 16.79 -8.03 21.54
CA GLY A 62 16.97 -8.28 20.12
C GLY A 62 15.88 -9.22 19.57
N THR A 63 15.64 -10.31 20.28
CA THR A 63 14.70 -11.36 19.88
C THR A 63 13.23 -10.94 20.03
N GLU A 64 12.89 -10.15 21.05
CA GLU A 64 11.54 -9.55 21.14
C GLU A 64 11.28 -8.56 19.99
N GLY A 65 12.31 -7.82 19.56
CA GLY A 65 12.22 -6.93 18.40
C GLY A 65 11.97 -7.71 17.11
N ILE A 66 12.71 -8.79 16.88
CA ILE A 66 12.53 -9.67 15.71
C ILE A 66 11.11 -10.26 15.69
N VAL A 67 10.66 -10.87 16.80
CA VAL A 67 9.37 -11.56 16.81
C VAL A 67 8.20 -10.56 16.70
N SER A 68 8.32 -9.35 17.25
CA SER A 68 7.30 -8.31 17.09
C SER A 68 7.23 -7.78 15.65
N TYR A 69 8.36 -7.60 14.98
CA TYR A 69 8.41 -7.25 13.56
C TYR A 69 7.80 -8.34 12.68
N ASP A 70 8.20 -9.60 12.86
CA ASP A 70 7.62 -10.74 12.14
C ASP A 70 6.10 -10.84 12.37
N ARG A 71 5.63 -10.48 13.57
CA ARG A 71 4.20 -10.43 13.88
C ARG A 71 3.47 -9.38 13.04
N CYS A 72 4.03 -8.17 12.90
CA CYS A 72 3.49 -7.16 12.00
C CYS A 72 3.43 -7.67 10.55
N GLU A 73 4.49 -8.29 10.05
CA GLU A 73 4.50 -8.77 8.68
C GLU A 73 3.49 -9.91 8.45
N LYS A 74 3.27 -10.77 9.46
CA LYS A 74 2.33 -11.89 9.42
C LYS A 74 0.87 -11.48 9.59
N ASN A 75 0.59 -10.44 10.39
CA ASN A 75 -0.76 -9.98 10.71
C ASN A 75 -1.41 -9.29 9.49
N ASP A 76 -1.74 -8.02 9.61
CA ASP A 76 -2.50 -7.31 8.58
C ASP A 76 -1.67 -7.10 7.33
N ALA A 77 -0.35 -6.96 7.46
CA ALA A 77 0.54 -6.82 6.30
C ALA A 77 0.46 -8.07 5.42
N TYR A 78 0.23 -9.25 6.01
CA TYR A 78 0.07 -10.54 5.34
C TYR A 78 1.16 -10.82 4.28
N ILE A 79 2.39 -10.48 4.64
CA ILE A 79 3.61 -10.65 3.85
C ILE A 79 4.76 -11.30 4.63
N GLY A 80 4.56 -11.75 5.87
CA GLY A 80 5.64 -12.20 6.79
C GLY A 80 6.40 -13.48 6.46
N GLN A 81 6.39 -13.92 5.20
CA GLN A 81 7.31 -14.96 4.73
C GLN A 81 8.12 -14.49 3.51
N ILE A 82 8.23 -13.20 3.25
CA ILE A 82 9.05 -12.65 2.16
C ILE A 82 10.44 -12.26 2.65
N ASN A 83 11.34 -12.01 1.71
CA ASN A 83 12.55 -11.22 1.96
C ASN A 83 12.24 -9.77 1.54
N MET A 84 11.97 -8.89 2.50
CA MET A 84 11.65 -7.49 2.22
C MET A 84 12.90 -6.69 1.85
N LEU A 85 12.87 -5.98 0.71
CA LEU A 85 13.94 -5.10 0.25
C LEU A 85 13.44 -3.65 0.26
N THR A 86 14.03 -2.80 1.09
CA THR A 86 13.59 -1.40 1.19
C THR A 86 13.95 -0.60 -0.06
N ALA A 87 12.97 0.12 -0.61
CA ALA A 87 13.12 1.08 -1.71
C ALA A 87 12.66 2.48 -1.32
N SER A 88 13.05 3.46 -2.12
CA SER A 88 12.50 4.82 -2.08
C SER A 88 11.04 4.83 -2.54
N SER A 89 10.22 5.60 -1.84
CA SER A 89 8.75 5.57 -1.82
C SER A 89 8.03 6.08 -3.09
N PHE A 90 8.28 5.51 -4.27
CA PHE A 90 7.63 5.95 -5.53
C PHE A 90 6.91 4.83 -6.26
N CYS A 91 5.79 5.13 -6.94
CA CYS A 91 5.22 4.32 -8.01
C CYS A 91 5.36 5.10 -9.32
N GLY A 92 6.34 4.71 -10.13
CA GLY A 92 6.81 5.44 -11.30
C GLY A 92 6.01 5.19 -12.58
N LEU A 93 6.57 5.64 -13.70
CA LEU A 93 5.95 5.58 -15.03
C LEU A 93 5.54 4.16 -15.47
N ASN A 94 6.37 3.17 -15.12
CA ASN A 94 6.14 1.74 -15.40
C ASN A 94 5.49 1.01 -14.21
N GLY A 95 4.95 1.76 -13.24
CA GLY A 95 4.16 1.25 -12.15
C GLY A 95 2.66 1.52 -12.36
N ALA A 96 1.84 0.63 -11.83
CA ALA A 96 0.41 0.86 -11.62
C ALA A 96 0.05 0.58 -10.15
N LEU A 97 -1.08 1.12 -9.69
CA LEU A 97 -1.51 1.04 -8.29
C LEU A 97 -2.77 0.19 -8.18
N TRP A 98 -2.68 -0.95 -7.50
CA TRP A 98 -3.82 -1.82 -7.24
C TRP A 98 -4.89 -1.09 -6.42
N GLY A 99 -6.15 -1.23 -6.81
CA GLY A 99 -7.26 -0.53 -6.16
C GLY A 99 -7.47 0.91 -6.63
N TYR A 100 -6.55 1.47 -7.43
CA TYR A 100 -6.70 2.79 -8.04
C TYR A 100 -6.75 2.69 -9.57
N HIS A 101 -5.64 2.27 -10.20
CA HIS A 101 -5.52 2.17 -11.67
C HIS A 101 -6.19 0.91 -12.23
N LEU A 102 -6.11 -0.19 -11.50
CA LEU A 102 -6.62 -1.50 -11.90
C LEU A 102 -7.32 -2.16 -10.71
N ALA A 103 -8.37 -2.94 -11.01
CA ALA A 103 -9.26 -3.50 -9.99
C ALA A 103 -9.68 -2.41 -8.99
N THR A 104 -10.15 -1.27 -9.51
CA THR A 104 -10.37 -0.04 -8.75
C THR A 104 -11.32 -0.27 -7.59
N ALA A 105 -11.03 0.29 -6.42
CA ALA A 105 -11.90 0.21 -5.26
C ALA A 105 -13.30 0.73 -5.63
N ASP A 106 -14.36 0.04 -5.21
CA ASP A 106 -15.72 0.42 -5.61
C ASP A 106 -16.08 1.86 -5.19
N ALA A 107 -15.56 2.33 -4.05
CA ALA A 107 -15.79 3.69 -3.57
C ALA A 107 -15.08 4.76 -4.42
N ILE A 108 -13.92 4.44 -4.99
CA ILE A 108 -13.19 5.31 -5.92
C ILE A 108 -13.91 5.31 -7.28
N ALA A 109 -14.20 4.12 -7.83
CA ALA A 109 -14.85 3.96 -9.13
C ALA A 109 -16.25 4.59 -9.19
N ASN A 110 -17.01 4.53 -8.09
CA ASN A 110 -18.35 5.11 -7.99
C ASN A 110 -18.35 6.55 -7.47
N HIS A 111 -17.18 7.17 -7.26
CA HIS A 111 -17.03 8.53 -6.75
C HIS A 111 -17.81 8.81 -5.45
N THR A 112 -17.83 7.84 -4.52
CA THR A 112 -18.58 7.97 -3.25
C THR A 112 -17.74 8.51 -2.10
N LEU A 113 -16.41 8.56 -2.26
CA LEU A 113 -15.50 9.13 -1.27
C LEU A 113 -15.69 10.64 -1.16
N ARG A 114 -15.63 11.13 0.08
CA ARG A 114 -15.59 12.57 0.38
C ARG A 114 -14.19 12.94 0.85
N PRO A 115 -13.62 14.07 0.39
CA PRO A 115 -12.36 14.56 0.94
C PRO A 115 -12.52 14.79 2.45
N MET A 116 -11.58 14.26 3.24
CA MET A 116 -11.46 14.55 4.67
C MET A 116 -11.02 16.00 4.89
N TYR A 117 -10.19 16.49 3.98
CA TYR A 117 -9.67 17.85 3.93
C TYR A 117 -8.95 18.10 2.60
N TYR A 118 -8.33 19.28 2.48
CA TYR A 118 -7.52 19.67 1.34
C TYR A 118 -6.13 20.11 1.79
N GLU A 119 -5.12 19.77 0.99
CA GLU A 119 -3.81 20.41 1.01
C GLU A 119 -3.73 21.49 -0.06
N ASN A 120 -2.75 22.38 0.04
CA ASN A 120 -2.52 23.41 -0.97
C ASN A 120 -1.14 23.21 -1.62
N GLN A 121 -1.13 22.96 -2.93
CA GLN A 121 0.10 22.93 -3.75
C GLN A 121 0.02 24.06 -4.78
N ASN A 122 0.88 25.07 -4.66
CA ASN A 122 0.93 26.19 -5.60
C ASN A 122 -0.44 26.86 -5.88
N GLY A 123 -1.30 26.95 -4.86
CA GLY A 123 -2.65 27.53 -4.96
C GLY A 123 -3.73 26.56 -5.46
N LYS A 124 -3.37 25.35 -5.90
CA LYS A 124 -4.31 24.26 -6.22
C LYS A 124 -4.68 23.54 -4.92
N GLN A 125 -5.99 23.38 -4.68
CA GLN A 125 -6.51 22.57 -3.58
C GLN A 125 -6.46 21.09 -3.97
N ILE A 126 -5.66 20.31 -3.25
CA ILE A 126 -5.50 18.87 -3.46
C ILE A 126 -6.41 18.13 -2.46
N PRO A 127 -7.46 17.45 -2.90
CA PRO A 127 -8.33 16.70 -2.00
C PRO A 127 -7.56 15.53 -1.36
N VAL A 128 -7.80 15.34 -0.06
CA VAL A 128 -7.23 14.26 0.72
C VAL A 128 -8.34 13.29 1.15
N TYR A 129 -8.20 12.02 0.77
CA TYR A 129 -9.16 10.95 0.98
C TYR A 129 -8.66 9.91 1.99
N PRO A 130 -9.55 9.12 2.62
CA PRO A 130 -9.13 8.01 3.45
C PRO A 130 -8.47 6.92 2.60
N VAL A 131 -7.35 6.37 3.06
CA VAL A 131 -6.62 5.28 2.37
C VAL A 131 -7.31 3.92 2.45
N GLN A 132 -8.30 3.76 3.34
CA GLN A 132 -8.94 2.47 3.62
C GLN A 132 -9.39 1.68 2.37
N PRO A 133 -9.99 2.29 1.32
CA PRO A 133 -10.36 1.55 0.12
C PRO A 133 -9.16 0.91 -0.61
N LEU A 134 -7.99 1.54 -0.58
CA LEU A 134 -6.77 1.00 -1.20
C LEU A 134 -6.17 -0.14 -0.35
N LEU A 135 -6.21 -0.01 0.97
CA LEU A 135 -5.81 -1.09 1.89
C LEU A 135 -6.71 -2.33 1.73
N ASP A 136 -8.04 -2.12 1.70
CA ASP A 136 -9.05 -3.16 1.47
C ASP A 136 -8.79 -3.92 0.16
N THR A 137 -8.56 -3.21 -0.93
CA THR A 137 -8.30 -3.87 -2.23
C THR A 137 -7.05 -4.74 -2.19
N THR A 138 -6.01 -4.35 -1.45
CA THR A 138 -4.79 -5.14 -1.32
C THR A 138 -5.03 -6.39 -0.46
N GLU A 139 -5.78 -6.26 0.63
CA GLU A 139 -6.24 -7.42 1.40
C GLU A 139 -7.06 -8.36 0.53
N ARG A 140 -7.95 -7.85 -0.32
CA ARG A 140 -8.70 -8.65 -1.29
C ARG A 140 -7.82 -9.27 -2.37
N LEU A 141 -6.66 -8.70 -2.70
CA LEU A 141 -5.72 -9.36 -3.60
C LEU A 141 -4.99 -10.52 -2.90
N PHE A 142 -4.37 -10.26 -1.75
CA PHE A 142 -3.52 -11.23 -1.07
C PHE A 142 -4.31 -12.27 -0.27
N GLY A 143 -5.47 -11.89 0.24
CA GLY A 143 -6.25 -12.63 1.21
C GLY A 143 -5.74 -12.40 2.64
N SER A 144 -6.05 -13.36 3.50
CA SER A 144 -5.62 -13.41 4.91
C SER A 144 -5.08 -14.80 5.27
N ASP A 145 -4.60 -14.98 6.50
CA ASP A 145 -4.15 -16.28 6.99
C ASP A 145 -5.26 -17.34 7.02
N ARG A 146 -6.49 -16.91 7.32
CA ARG A 146 -7.70 -17.75 7.30
C ARG A 146 -8.22 -18.02 5.89
N GLN A 147 -8.02 -17.09 4.95
CA GLN A 147 -8.49 -17.21 3.57
C GLN A 147 -7.47 -16.62 2.59
N ARG A 148 -6.49 -17.45 2.22
CA ARG A 148 -5.46 -17.08 1.25
C ARG A 148 -6.05 -16.83 -0.13
N ARG A 149 -5.56 -15.80 -0.82
CA ARG A 149 -5.82 -15.57 -2.25
C ARG A 149 -4.50 -15.60 -3.02
N PHE A 150 -3.97 -14.44 -3.41
CA PHE A 150 -2.75 -14.33 -4.21
C PHE A 150 -1.64 -13.59 -3.47
N PRO A 151 -1.22 -14.01 -2.26
CA PRO A 151 -0.16 -13.31 -1.54
C PRO A 151 1.17 -13.42 -2.29
N PRO A 152 2.18 -12.63 -1.92
CA PRO A 152 3.54 -12.87 -2.36
C PRO A 152 4.01 -14.30 -2.04
N LEU A 153 4.82 -14.88 -2.92
CA LEU A 153 5.39 -16.22 -2.72
C LEU A 153 6.30 -16.24 -1.48
N PRO A 154 6.15 -17.23 -0.57
CA PRO A 154 7.08 -17.41 0.54
C PRO A 154 8.54 -17.57 0.05
N GLY A 155 9.44 -16.80 0.65
CA GLY A 155 10.86 -16.71 0.32
C GLY A 155 11.18 -15.76 -0.85
N ALA A 156 10.18 -15.16 -1.51
CA ALA A 156 10.44 -14.23 -2.60
C ALA A 156 11.08 -12.93 -2.08
N HIS A 157 12.01 -12.38 -2.87
CA HIS A 157 12.50 -11.03 -2.65
C HIS A 157 11.44 -10.03 -3.09
N VAL A 158 10.87 -9.28 -2.18
CA VAL A 158 9.84 -8.30 -2.49
C VAL A 158 10.35 -6.94 -2.12
N ILE A 159 10.52 -6.10 -3.13
CA ILE A 159 10.83 -4.70 -2.93
C ILE A 159 9.61 -4.04 -2.29
N CYS A 160 9.82 -3.25 -1.25
CA CYS A 160 8.79 -2.50 -0.57
C CYS A 160 9.32 -1.10 -0.27
N ALA A 161 8.49 -0.08 -0.45
CA ALA A 161 8.69 1.15 0.30
C ALA A 161 8.10 0.90 1.70
N ASN A 162 8.89 1.05 2.75
CA ASN A 162 8.47 0.63 4.09
C ASN A 162 9.10 1.45 5.20
N LYS A 163 8.40 1.48 6.35
CA LYS A 163 8.91 1.99 7.62
C LYS A 163 8.25 1.25 8.77
N SER A 164 8.96 1.13 9.88
CA SER A 164 8.44 0.47 11.07
C SER A 164 8.95 1.13 12.35
N GLU A 165 8.19 0.92 13.43
CA GLU A 165 8.59 1.24 14.79
C GLU A 165 8.45 -0.02 15.65
N THR A 166 9.38 -0.22 16.58
CA THR A 166 9.32 -1.29 17.57
C THR A 166 9.59 -0.71 18.95
N GLN A 167 8.66 -0.91 19.89
CA GLN A 167 8.69 -0.24 21.18
C GLN A 167 8.17 -1.14 22.30
N LEU A 168 8.94 -1.24 23.39
CA LEU A 168 8.51 -1.88 24.63
C LEU A 168 7.40 -1.05 25.29
N GLY A 169 6.31 -1.72 25.68
CA GLY A 169 5.18 -1.10 26.37
C GLY A 169 5.46 -0.78 27.86
N PRO A 170 4.59 0.03 28.51
CA PRO A 170 3.29 0.45 28.02
C PRO A 170 3.31 1.69 27.11
N CYS A 171 2.80 1.58 25.89
CA CYS A 171 2.69 2.68 24.92
C CYS A 171 1.60 2.39 23.85
N TRP A 172 1.35 3.35 22.97
CA TRP A 172 0.59 3.11 21.72
C TRP A 172 1.56 3.09 20.56
N VAL A 173 1.66 2.00 19.81
CA VAL A 173 2.42 1.97 18.55
C VAL A 173 1.51 2.33 17.39
N TRP A 174 2.03 3.00 16.37
CA TRP A 174 1.27 3.42 15.20
C TRP A 174 2.10 3.47 13.92
N SER A 175 1.43 3.26 12.79
CA SER A 175 1.98 3.42 11.45
C SER A 175 1.02 4.21 10.57
N ALA A 176 1.56 4.99 9.64
CA ALA A 176 0.82 5.81 8.69
C ALA A 176 1.34 5.56 7.28
N ILE A 177 0.44 5.63 6.31
CA ILE A 177 0.78 5.55 4.89
C ILE A 177 -0.06 6.56 4.11
N ALA A 178 0.58 7.21 3.16
CA ALA A 178 -0.08 8.02 2.16
C ALA A 178 0.40 7.68 0.75
N ILE A 179 -0.45 7.93 -0.24
CA ILE A 179 -0.09 7.92 -1.65
C ILE A 179 -0.65 9.17 -2.34
N ALA A 180 0.22 9.93 -2.98
CA ALA A 180 -0.12 11.08 -3.80
C ALA A 180 -0.22 10.66 -5.27
N ILE A 181 -1.36 10.93 -5.89
CA ILE A 181 -1.58 10.62 -7.30
C ILE A 181 -1.05 11.78 -8.14
N VAL A 182 -0.06 11.52 -8.99
CA VAL A 182 0.48 12.53 -9.91
C VAL A 182 -0.57 12.98 -10.93
N ASP A 183 -0.59 14.28 -11.22
CA ASP A 183 -1.53 14.90 -12.16
C ASP A 183 -1.29 14.44 -13.61
N ASN A 184 -0.02 14.17 -13.94
CA ASN A 184 0.37 13.60 -15.23
C ASN A 184 1.34 12.42 -15.04
N ARG A 185 0.79 11.20 -15.15
CA ARG A 185 1.55 9.94 -15.07
C ARG A 185 2.59 9.75 -16.17
N ASN A 186 2.65 10.63 -17.16
CA ASN A 186 3.65 10.58 -18.22
C ASN A 186 4.92 11.39 -17.88
N THR A 187 4.87 12.21 -16.83
CA THR A 187 5.97 13.13 -16.50
C THR A 187 6.43 13.03 -15.05
N GLY A 188 5.71 12.28 -14.20
CA GLY A 188 6.09 12.11 -12.80
C GLY A 188 5.63 10.77 -12.24
N ALA A 189 6.13 10.47 -11.04
CA ALA A 189 5.77 9.30 -10.27
C ALA A 189 4.70 9.66 -9.22
N HIS A 190 3.85 8.69 -8.88
CA HIS A 190 3.08 8.74 -7.65
C HIS A 190 4.05 8.61 -6.46
N LEU A 191 3.76 9.29 -5.35
CA LEU A 191 4.63 9.33 -4.18
C LEU A 191 3.96 8.65 -2.99
N PHE A 192 4.56 7.59 -2.47
CA PHE A 192 4.25 7.06 -1.15
C PHE A 192 4.95 7.89 -0.08
N ILE A 193 4.31 8.09 1.07
CA ILE A 193 4.98 8.54 2.29
C ILE A 193 4.56 7.64 3.44
N GLU A 194 5.56 7.06 4.09
CA GLU A 194 5.44 6.21 5.26
C GLU A 194 5.88 6.94 6.52
N ASP A 195 5.11 6.76 7.59
CA ASP A 195 5.59 7.12 8.92
C ASP A 195 5.22 6.06 9.95
N ALA A 196 6.00 5.98 11.02
CA ALA A 196 5.73 5.07 12.14
C ALA A 196 6.33 5.64 13.42
N GLY A 197 5.72 5.32 14.54
CA GLY A 197 6.19 5.78 15.84
C GLY A 197 5.36 5.23 16.98
N HIS A 198 5.55 5.84 18.14
CA HIS A 198 4.78 5.51 19.34
C HIS A 198 4.27 6.77 20.03
N LEU A 199 3.24 6.60 20.86
CA LEU A 199 2.69 7.63 21.74
C LEU A 199 2.67 7.14 23.19
N PRO A 200 2.78 8.05 24.17
CA PRO A 200 2.75 7.68 25.59
C PRO A 200 1.46 6.96 26.00
N SER A 201 1.56 5.97 26.88
CA SER A 201 0.40 5.20 27.40
C SER A 201 -0.59 6.03 28.23
N VAL A 202 -0.19 7.23 28.67
CA VAL A 202 -1.08 8.15 29.41
C VAL A 202 -2.19 8.75 28.55
N LEU A 203 -2.08 8.64 27.22
CA LEU A 203 -3.12 9.14 26.32
C LEU A 203 -4.31 8.19 26.27
N SER A 204 -5.51 8.76 26.36
CA SER A 204 -6.75 8.07 26.00
C SER A 204 -6.80 7.78 24.50
N GLN A 205 -7.59 6.79 24.09
CA GLN A 205 -7.78 6.46 22.68
C GLN A 205 -8.24 7.66 21.84
N THR A 206 -9.12 8.53 22.37
CA THR A 206 -9.54 9.76 21.69
C THR A 206 -8.37 10.72 21.45
N GLN A 207 -7.46 10.87 22.42
CA GLN A 207 -6.27 11.69 22.26
C GLN A 207 -5.32 11.09 21.23
N VAL A 208 -5.13 9.76 21.24
CA VAL A 208 -4.36 9.05 20.22
C VAL A 208 -4.91 9.32 18.83
N ILE A 209 -6.22 9.18 18.62
CA ILE A 209 -6.88 9.49 17.34
C ILE A 209 -6.63 10.94 16.91
N ASN A 210 -6.69 11.90 17.83
CA ASN A 210 -6.43 13.30 17.51
C ASN A 210 -4.97 13.54 17.08
N GLU A 211 -4.00 12.95 17.78
CA GLU A 211 -2.57 13.01 17.41
C GLU A 211 -2.30 12.35 16.06
N LEU A 212 -2.94 11.23 15.76
CA LEU A 212 -2.77 10.54 14.49
C LEU A 212 -3.45 11.28 13.32
N ASN A 213 -4.59 11.94 13.56
CA ASN A 213 -5.19 12.87 12.61
C ASN A 213 -4.27 14.06 12.31
N ALA A 214 -3.58 14.60 13.32
CA ALA A 214 -2.56 15.64 13.14
C ALA A 214 -1.32 15.09 12.41
N THR A 215 -0.97 13.83 12.63
CA THR A 215 0.12 13.14 11.92
C THR A 215 -0.21 12.98 10.44
N ASN A 216 -1.43 12.58 10.09
CA ASN A 216 -1.88 12.54 8.68
C ASN A 216 -1.66 13.89 7.99
N ARG A 217 -1.96 15.02 8.66
CA ARG A 217 -1.71 16.37 8.11
C ARG A 217 -0.23 16.63 7.84
N LYS A 218 0.66 16.16 8.73
CA LYS A 218 2.11 16.31 8.55
C LYS A 218 2.60 15.45 7.40
N VAL A 219 2.11 14.21 7.30
CA VAL A 219 2.38 13.29 6.19
C VAL A 219 1.94 13.91 4.86
N THR A 220 0.70 14.40 4.75
CA THR A 220 0.22 15.04 3.52
C THR A 220 0.92 16.34 3.22
N LYS A 221 1.29 17.14 4.24
CA LYS A 221 2.11 18.33 4.03
C LYS A 221 3.50 17.99 3.48
N SER A 222 4.11 16.90 3.94
CA SER A 222 5.42 16.46 3.45
C SER A 222 5.37 16.05 1.98
N ILE A 223 4.27 15.40 1.53
CA ILE A 223 4.02 15.10 0.11
C ILE A 223 4.09 16.37 -0.73
N ILE A 224 3.43 17.44 -0.28
CA ILE A 224 3.39 18.72 -1.01
C ILE A 224 4.80 19.28 -1.17
N LEU A 225 5.57 19.31 -0.08
CA LEU A 225 6.96 19.78 -0.09
C LEU A 225 7.83 18.94 -1.02
N CYS A 226 7.72 17.60 -0.96
CA CYS A 226 8.45 16.72 -1.88
C CYS A 226 8.04 16.92 -3.35
N GLY A 227 6.76 17.22 -3.61
CA GLY A 227 6.30 17.57 -4.95
C GLY A 227 6.89 18.90 -5.43
N GLU A 228 6.93 19.92 -4.56
CA GLU A 228 7.56 21.21 -4.85
C GLU A 228 9.06 21.06 -5.13
N ASP A 229 9.79 20.25 -4.35
CA ASP A 229 11.22 19.98 -4.53
C ASP A 229 11.56 19.25 -5.84
N GLN A 230 10.59 18.53 -6.41
CA GLN A 230 10.76 17.69 -7.60
C GLN A 230 10.00 18.22 -8.82
N ASP A 231 9.39 19.40 -8.73
CA ASP A 231 8.51 19.97 -9.76
C ASP A 231 7.36 19.01 -10.20
N VAL A 232 6.82 18.24 -9.25
CA VAL A 232 5.73 17.27 -9.46
C VAL A 232 4.43 17.80 -8.86
N LEU A 233 3.39 17.89 -9.70
CA LEU A 233 2.04 18.23 -9.27
C LEU A 233 1.20 16.99 -9.01
N TYR A 234 0.43 17.02 -7.93
CA TYR A 234 -0.52 15.96 -7.59
C TYR A 234 -1.97 16.38 -7.88
N GLN A 235 -2.84 15.40 -8.06
CA GLN A 235 -4.28 15.62 -8.27
C GLN A 235 -5.12 15.26 -7.04
N GLU A 236 -4.68 14.28 -6.26
CA GLU A 236 -5.33 13.84 -5.01
C GLU A 236 -4.37 13.05 -4.14
N ILE A 237 -4.67 12.92 -2.85
CA ILE A 237 -3.88 12.14 -1.89
C ILE A 237 -4.80 11.19 -1.12
N TYR A 238 -4.35 9.96 -0.89
CA TYR A 238 -5.02 9.01 0.01
C TYR A 238 -4.13 8.78 1.23
N VAL A 239 -4.66 8.94 2.44
CA VAL A 239 -3.88 8.81 3.69
C VAL A 239 -4.67 8.11 4.80
N GLY A 240 -3.95 7.42 5.67
CA GLY A 240 -4.50 6.88 6.91
C GLY A 240 -3.43 6.26 7.79
N TYR A 241 -3.87 5.74 8.93
CA TYR A 241 -3.00 5.17 9.94
C TYR A 241 -3.63 3.94 10.58
N LYS A 242 -2.80 3.14 11.25
CA LYS A 242 -3.20 2.06 12.15
C LYS A 242 -2.44 2.22 13.47
N TYR A 243 -3.06 1.83 14.58
CA TYR A 243 -2.46 1.95 15.91
C TYR A 243 -2.91 0.83 16.82
N GLN A 244 -2.11 0.50 17.83
CA GLN A 244 -2.42 -0.53 18.81
C GLN A 244 -1.82 -0.20 20.17
N PHE A 245 -2.57 -0.44 21.25
CA PHE A 245 -2.03 -0.32 22.60
C PHE A 245 -1.14 -1.53 22.90
N THR A 246 0.08 -1.25 23.34
CA THR A 246 1.04 -2.24 23.80
C THR A 246 1.10 -2.18 25.32
N PRO A 247 0.68 -3.23 26.05
CA PRO A 247 0.73 -3.25 27.50
C PRO A 247 2.16 -3.44 28.03
N ALA A 248 2.34 -3.32 29.34
CA ALA A 248 3.62 -3.64 29.98
C ALA A 248 4.00 -5.12 29.76
N ASN A 249 5.30 -5.40 29.63
CA ASN A 249 5.86 -6.73 29.31
C ASN A 249 5.48 -7.25 27.91
N TYR A 250 5.08 -6.35 27.01
CA TYR A 250 4.91 -6.64 25.59
C TYR A 250 5.71 -5.64 24.77
N VAL A 251 6.21 -6.08 23.63
CA VAL A 251 6.76 -5.22 22.60
C VAL A 251 5.73 -5.07 21.50
N GLY A 252 5.46 -3.82 21.15
CA GLY A 252 4.61 -3.44 20.04
C GLY A 252 5.46 -3.16 18.83
N CYS A 253 4.95 -3.58 17.67
CA CYS A 253 5.44 -3.18 16.38
C CYS A 253 4.33 -2.46 15.62
N ALA A 254 4.71 -1.45 14.86
CA ALA A 254 3.87 -0.88 13.81
C ALA A 254 4.65 -0.86 12.49
N LEU A 255 4.00 -1.30 11.42
CA LEU A 255 4.58 -1.43 10.08
C LEU A 255 3.67 -0.72 9.07
N THR A 256 4.31 0.04 8.19
CA THR A 256 3.72 0.60 6.97
C THR A 256 4.56 0.13 5.80
N CYS A 257 3.91 -0.39 4.76
CA CYS A 257 4.63 -0.81 3.57
C CYS A 257 3.78 -0.76 2.30
N ALA A 258 4.45 -0.50 1.18
CA ALA A 258 3.93 -0.58 -0.17
C ALA A 258 4.74 -1.61 -0.98
N PRO A 259 4.28 -2.87 -1.02
CA PRO A 259 4.92 -3.91 -1.83
C PRO A 259 4.83 -3.64 -3.33
N TYR A 260 5.94 -3.85 -4.04
CA TYR A 260 6.01 -3.83 -5.50
C TYR A 260 5.98 -5.26 -6.03
N VAL A 261 4.88 -5.63 -6.69
CA VAL A 261 4.61 -7.01 -7.09
C VAL A 261 4.34 -7.17 -8.57
N LEU A 262 4.59 -8.39 -9.05
CA LEU A 262 4.02 -8.96 -10.26
C LEU A 262 2.80 -9.77 -9.85
N LEU A 263 1.68 -9.60 -10.56
CA LEU A 263 0.44 -10.31 -10.28
C LEU A 263 0.58 -11.81 -10.55
N ALA A 264 -0.09 -12.61 -9.72
CA ALA A 264 -0.24 -14.04 -9.95
C ALA A 264 -1.04 -14.30 -11.24
N ARG A 265 -0.70 -15.33 -12.02
CA ARG A 265 -1.45 -15.63 -13.26
C ARG A 265 -2.93 -15.92 -12.99
N ASN A 266 -3.26 -16.53 -11.86
CA ASN A 266 -4.64 -16.83 -11.48
C ASN A 266 -5.40 -15.60 -10.95
N ALA A 267 -4.72 -14.47 -10.73
CA ALA A 267 -5.37 -13.20 -10.43
C ALA A 267 -5.89 -12.50 -11.71
N ILE A 268 -5.61 -13.05 -12.89
CA ILE A 268 -6.04 -12.50 -14.17
C ILE A 268 -7.30 -13.23 -14.67
N PRO A 269 -8.41 -12.52 -14.93
CA PRO A 269 -9.62 -13.13 -15.47
C PRO A 269 -9.37 -13.85 -16.79
N ALA A 270 -9.97 -15.02 -16.97
CA ALA A 270 -9.76 -15.85 -18.15
C ALA A 270 -10.22 -15.16 -19.46
N GLY A 271 -9.54 -15.50 -20.57
CA GLY A 271 -9.98 -15.12 -21.92
C GLY A 271 -9.60 -13.71 -22.37
N GLY A 272 -8.55 -13.11 -21.80
CA GLY A 272 -8.07 -11.77 -22.20
C GLY A 272 -6.71 -11.36 -21.65
N PRO A 273 -6.20 -10.18 -22.06
CA PRO A 273 -5.02 -9.57 -21.46
C PRO A 273 -5.32 -9.06 -20.04
N ALA A 274 -4.27 -8.90 -19.23
CA ALA A 274 -4.38 -8.40 -17.87
C ALA A 274 -4.85 -6.94 -17.81
N SER A 275 -4.57 -6.15 -18.84
CA SER A 275 -5.03 -4.78 -19.01
C SER A 275 -6.55 -4.60 -18.94
N ARG A 276 -7.35 -5.68 -19.08
CA ARG A 276 -8.79 -5.63 -18.79
C ARG A 276 -9.11 -5.19 -17.36
N LEU A 277 -8.21 -5.46 -16.41
CA LEU A 277 -8.34 -5.04 -15.01
C LEU A 277 -8.44 -3.52 -14.85
N LEU A 278 -7.97 -2.73 -15.83
CA LEU A 278 -8.10 -1.27 -15.85
C LEU A 278 -9.55 -0.78 -15.92
N SER A 279 -10.45 -1.63 -16.44
CA SER A 279 -11.88 -1.33 -16.58
C SER A 279 -12.76 -2.01 -15.52
N MET A 280 -12.14 -2.67 -14.54
CA MET A 280 -12.87 -3.45 -13.53
C MET A 280 -12.77 -2.78 -12.16
N THR A 281 -13.88 -2.79 -11.43
CA THR A 281 -13.81 -2.59 -9.98
C THR A 281 -13.29 -3.85 -9.28
N ILE A 282 -12.82 -3.70 -8.05
CA ILE A 282 -12.38 -4.81 -7.22
C ILE A 282 -13.47 -5.89 -7.03
N SER A 283 -14.74 -5.47 -6.90
CA SER A 283 -15.87 -6.41 -6.78
C SER A 283 -16.17 -7.13 -8.09
N GLN A 284 -16.03 -6.46 -9.24
CA GLN A 284 -16.14 -7.11 -10.54
C GLN A 284 -15.02 -8.12 -10.76
N TRP A 285 -13.79 -7.79 -10.35
CA TRP A 285 -12.64 -8.68 -10.40
C TRP A 285 -12.86 -9.94 -9.57
N GLU A 286 -13.24 -9.82 -8.30
CA GLU A 286 -13.54 -10.99 -7.45
C GLU A 286 -14.62 -11.88 -8.05
N LYS A 287 -15.71 -11.27 -8.54
CA LYS A 287 -16.80 -11.99 -9.19
C LYS A 287 -16.33 -12.73 -10.44
N SER A 288 -15.47 -12.12 -11.25
CA SER A 288 -14.94 -12.76 -12.45
C SER A 288 -14.05 -13.97 -12.17
N LEU A 289 -13.43 -14.01 -10.98
CA LEU A 289 -12.59 -15.11 -10.51
C LEU A 289 -13.36 -16.09 -9.60
N ASN A 290 -14.66 -15.88 -9.38
CA ASN A 290 -15.48 -16.64 -8.43
C ASN A 290 -14.86 -16.71 -7.01
N LEU A 291 -14.25 -15.61 -6.55
CA LEU A 291 -13.70 -15.55 -5.20
C LEU A 291 -14.81 -15.35 -4.17
N SER A 292 -14.79 -16.13 -3.10
CA SER A 292 -15.66 -15.88 -1.95
C SER A 292 -15.26 -14.57 -1.27
N PRO A 293 -16.23 -13.77 -0.78
CA PRO A 293 -15.94 -12.59 0.03
C PRO A 293 -14.97 -12.93 1.16
N LEU A 294 -14.08 -12.00 1.50
CA LEU A 294 -13.26 -12.15 2.70
C LEU A 294 -14.15 -11.95 3.95
N PRO A 295 -13.80 -12.59 5.09
CA PRO A 295 -14.38 -12.22 6.36
C PRO A 295 -14.12 -10.72 6.61
N PRO A 296 -15.02 -10.02 7.35
CA PRO A 296 -14.74 -8.66 7.77
C PRO A 296 -13.39 -8.62 8.49
N HIS A 297 -12.55 -7.63 8.16
CA HIS A 297 -11.33 -7.37 8.91
C HIS A 297 -11.74 -7.09 10.37
N GLU A 298 -11.29 -7.93 11.31
CA GLU A 298 -11.48 -7.68 12.73
C GLU A 298 -10.70 -6.40 13.05
N ALA A 299 -11.42 -5.32 13.38
CA ALA A 299 -10.79 -4.10 13.87
C ALA A 299 -10.33 -4.38 15.31
N GLU A 300 -9.13 -4.94 15.46
CA GLU A 300 -8.41 -4.96 16.74
C GLU A 300 -7.82 -3.59 17.05
#